data_AF-A0A7W0QL87-F1
#
_entry.id   AF-A0A7W0QL87-F1
#
_cell.length_a   1.000
_cell.length_b   1.000
_cell.length_c   1.000
_cell.angle_alpha   90.00
_cell.angle_beta   90.00
_cell.angle_gamma   90.00
#
_symmetry.space_group_name_H-M   'P 1'
#
loop_
_entity.id
_entity.type
_entity.pdbx_description
1 polymer ?
#
loop_
_entity_poly.entity_id
_entity_poly.type
_entity_poly.pdbx_seq_one_letter_code
_entity_poly.pdbx_strand_id
1 'polypeptide(L)' 'HADDVIFVPKTPAFLQAVLAIVPLQLLAYRIARLRGLNVDQPRNLAKTVTVE' A
#
# COMPACT_ATOMS: atom_id res chain seq x y z
N HIS A 1 -1.67 -1.88 24.55
CA HIS A 1 -3.01 -1.57 24.02
C HIS A 1 -2.82 -0.65 22.81
N ALA A 2 -3.71 -0.68 21.82
CA ALA A 2 -3.60 0.18 20.63
C ALA A 2 -4.77 1.17 20.63
N ASP A 3 -4.50 2.42 20.24
CA ASP A 3 -5.50 3.48 20.19
C ASP A 3 -6.46 3.31 19.00
N ASP A 4 -5.92 2.86 17.85
CA ASP A 4 -6.67 2.59 16.63
C ASP A 4 -6.35 1.20 16.07
N VAL A 5 -7.38 0.54 15.52
CA VAL A 5 -7.26 -0.80 14.91
C VAL A 5 -8.02 -0.84 13.59
N ILE A 6 -7.35 -1.30 12.53
CA ILE A 6 -7.98 -1.60 11.24
C ILE A 6 -8.22 -3.10 11.17
N PHE A 7 -9.49 -3.51 11.23
CA PHE A 7 -9.87 -4.90 11.10
C PHE A 7 -9.84 -5.35 9.64
N VAL A 8 -9.28 -6.53 9.41
CA VAL A 8 -9.35 -7.23 8.13
C VAL A 8 -10.31 -8.42 8.24
N PRO A 9 -10.98 -8.82 7.15
CA PRO A 9 -11.88 -9.97 7.17
C PRO A 9 -11.17 -11.25 7.62
N LYS A 10 -11.90 -12.11 8.33
CA LYS A 10 -11.41 -13.46 8.65
C LYS A 10 -11.21 -14.24 7.35
N THR A 11 -10.03 -14.84 7.22
CA THR A 11 -9.59 -15.52 5.99
C THR A 11 -8.72 -16.73 6.37
N PRO A 12 -8.56 -17.75 5.51
CA PRO A 12 -7.56 -18.79 5.71
C PRO A 12 -6.17 -18.18 5.95
N ALA A 13 -5.37 -18.81 6.81
CA ALA A 13 -4.08 -18.28 7.25
C ALA A 13 -3.14 -17.93 6.09
N PHE A 14 -3.14 -18.72 5.02
CA PHE A 14 -2.29 -18.50 3.84
C PHE A 14 -2.67 -17.25 3.02
N LEU A 15 -3.90 -16.73 3.17
CA LEU A 15 -4.36 -15.51 2.50
C LEU A 15 -4.28 -14.26 3.40
N GLN A 16 -3.96 -14.43 4.68
CA GLN A 16 -4.04 -13.35 5.66
C GLN A 16 -3.12 -12.18 5.32
N ALA A 17 -1.91 -12.46 4.84
CA ALA A 17 -0.96 -11.43 4.41
C ALA A 17 -1.48 -10.61 3.21
N VAL A 18 -2.16 -11.26 2.26
CA VAL A 18 -2.70 -10.61 1.06
C VAL A 18 -3.81 -9.62 1.42
N LEU A 19 -4.67 -9.97 2.38
CA LEU A 19 -5.71 -9.04 2.84
C LEU A 19 -5.14 -7.95 3.75
N ALA A 20 -4.13 -8.26 4.55
CA ALA A 20 -3.48 -7.29 5.45
C ALA A 20 -2.71 -6.18 4.70
N ILE A 21 -2.25 -6.41 3.47
CA ILE A 21 -1.53 -5.38 2.69
C ILE A 21 -2.47 -4.35 2.04
N VAL A 22 -3.74 -4.70 1.79
CA VAL A 22 -4.69 -3.82 1.09
C VAL A 22 -4.92 -2.49 1.83
N PRO A 23 -5.18 -2.46 3.16
CA PRO A 23 -5.30 -1.20 3.89
C PRO A 23 -4.04 -0.33 3.82
N LEU A 24 -2.85 -0.96 3.82
CA LEU A 24 -1.57 -0.24 3.74
C LEU A 24 -1.35 0.38 2.36
N GLN A 25 -1.71 -0.33 1.28
CA GLN A 25 -1.70 0.19 -0.08
C GLN A 25 -2.65 1.39 -0.23
N LEU A 26 -3.87 1.27 0.30
CA LEU A 26 -4.86 2.36 0.29
C LEU A 26 -4.43 3.57 1.12
N LEU A 27 -3.77 3.33 2.27
CA LEU A 27 -3.22 4.39 3.11
C LEU A 27 -2.15 5.18 2.35
N ALA A 28 -1.19 4.50 1.74
CA ALA A 28 -0.14 5.12 0.93
C ALA A 28 -0.73 5.93 -0.23
N TYR A 29 -1.68 5.34 -0.97
CA TYR A 29 -2.40 6.00 -2.06
C TYR A 29 -3.10 7.29 -1.60
N ARG A 30 -3.86 7.21 -0.50
CA ARG A 30 -4.60 8.36 0.03
C ARG A 30 -3.67 9.48 0.51
N ILE A 31 -2.58 9.13 1.21
CA ILE A 31 -1.57 10.11 1.63
C ILE A 31 -0.93 10.80 0.42
N ALA A 32 -0.52 10.02 -0.59
CA ALA A 32 0.09 10.57 -1.80
C ALA A 32 -0.86 11.52 -2.55
N ARG A 33 -2.14 11.15 -2.66
CA ARG A 33 -3.18 12.01 -3.26
C ARG A 33 -3.44 13.28 -2.47
N LEU A 34 -3.56 13.20 -1.14
CA LEU A 34 -3.75 14.36 -0.28
C LEU A 34 -2.56 15.33 -0.35
N ARG A 35 -1.36 14.81 -0.63
CA ARG A 35 -0.14 15.61 -0.83
C ARG A 35 0.06 16.09 -2.27
N GLY A 36 -0.86 15.80 -3.19
CA GLY A 36 -0.75 16.20 -4.61
C GLY A 36 0.42 15.54 -5.35
N LEU A 37 0.88 14.36 -4.90
CA LEU A 37 1.96 13.63 -5.55
C LEU A 37 1.43 12.77 -6.70
N ASN A 38 2.25 12.58 -7.75
CA ASN A 38 1.95 11.63 -8.81
C ASN A 38 2.17 10.20 -8.31
N VAL A 39 1.06 9.47 -8.11
CA VAL A 39 1.08 8.09 -7.61
C VAL A 39 1.59 7.11 -8.68
N ASP A 40 1.26 7.36 -9.95
CA ASP A 40 1.59 6.46 -11.06
C ASP A 40 3.05 6.60 -11.51
N GLN A 41 3.67 7.74 -11.23
CA GLN A 41 5.08 8.03 -11.52
C GLN A 41 5.78 8.62 -10.28
N PRO A 42 6.04 7.79 -9.26
CA PRO A 42 6.75 8.25 -8.08
C PRO A 42 8.18 8.67 -8.43
N ARG A 43 8.69 9.69 -7.74
CA ARG A 43 10.03 10.24 -7.99
C ARG A 43 11.09 9.15 -7.82
N ASN A 44 12.12 9.19 -8.68
CA ASN A 44 13.29 8.29 -8.65
C ASN A 44 12.96 6.80 -8.86
N LEU A 45 11.78 6.47 -9.37
CA LEU A 45 11.36 5.10 -9.65
C LEU A 45 11.09 4.93 -11.13
N ALA A 46 11.69 3.91 -11.71
CA ALA A 46 11.36 3.41 -13.04
C ALA A 46 10.49 2.15 -12.89
N LYS A 47 9.55 1.93 -13.81
CA LYS A 47 8.72 0.72 -13.83
C LYS A 47 9.56 -0.56 -13.94
N THR A 48 10.67 -0.48 -14.66
CA THR A 48 11.69 -1.52 -14.80
C THR A 48 13.03 -0.82 -14.97
N VAL A 49 14.06 -1.28 -14.27
CA VAL A 49 15.43 -0.80 -14.47
C VAL A 49 16.08 -1.72 -15.50
N THR A 50 16.18 -1.25 -16.74
CA THR A 50 17.01 -1.89 -17.77
C THR A 50 18.26 -1.06 -17.90
N VAL A 51 19.42 -1.67 -17.64
CA VAL A 51 20.73 -1.05 -17.91
C VAL A 51 21.32 -1.85 -19.06
N GLU A 52 21.63 -1.17 -20.16
CA GLU A 52 22.60 -1.66 -21.14
C GLU A 52 24.02 -1.31 -20.67
#